data_AF-A0A1U7RLM7-F1
#
_entry.id   AF-A0A1U7RLM7-F1
#
_cell.length_a   1.000
_cell.length_b   1.000
_cell.length_c   1.000
_cell.angle_alpha   90.00
_cell.angle_beta   90.00
_cell.angle_gamma   90.00
#
_symmetry.space_group_name_H-M   'P 1'
#
loop_
_entity.id
_entity.type
_entity.pdbx_description
1 polymer ?
#
loop_
_entity_poly.entity_id
_entity_poly.type
_entity_poly.pdbx_seq_one_letter_code
_entity_poly.pdbx_strand_id
1 'polypeptide(L)'
;MQCQRQIGKLRHYKRVCYSTLVPSDEVTINYRHGLPVITVMLPSRKERCQFTVKPMLTTVGTFLQDIQKEDKGIEKAEIFTNDGSKISTKTLVEMLLMNDFKLVINDMTYSVKVPIKDKLSSEHATEMEDVKSLVQRLFTALHLEDHQIKRERELLLKLDHLKEQLIPFEQMKARITKSADARTSRLLWIGLALMSTQGGALAWLTWWVYSWDIMEPVTYFITYGSAMAFYAYFVLTKQDYVYPDVKDRQFLHCFYRKSKSQYFDVEQYNKLKEDLAEAEESLRRLRQPLHLRLPIQEIHDKD
;
A
#
# COMPACT_ATOMS: atom_id res chain seq x y z
N MET A 1 -36.41 -1.76 -4.22
CA MET A 1 -37.85 -1.71 -4.57
C MET A 1 -38.00 -1.99 -6.05
N GLN A 2 -38.53 -3.15 -6.41
CA GLN A 2 -39.42 -3.37 -7.56
C GLN A 2 -39.80 -4.86 -7.56
N CYS A 3 -41.05 -5.10 -7.17
CA CYS A 3 -41.74 -6.37 -7.35
C CYS A 3 -42.00 -6.57 -8.84
N GLN A 4 -41.67 -7.75 -9.36
CA GLN A 4 -42.27 -8.24 -10.59
C GLN A 4 -42.74 -9.67 -10.39
N ARG A 5 -44.06 -9.81 -10.27
CA ARG A 5 -44.79 -11.08 -10.31
C ARG A 5 -44.68 -11.65 -11.72
N GLN A 6 -44.24 -12.91 -11.84
CA GLN A 6 -44.66 -13.77 -12.94
C GLN A 6 -45.43 -14.96 -12.40
N ILE A 7 -46.67 -15.09 -12.88
CA ILE A 7 -47.55 -16.24 -12.69
C ILE A 7 -47.43 -17.09 -13.96
N GLY A 8 -47.22 -18.40 -13.77
CA GLY A 8 -47.69 -19.43 -14.71
C GLY A 8 -46.62 -20.34 -15.29
N LYS A 9 -46.51 -21.56 -14.73
CA LYS A 9 -47.09 -22.76 -15.36
C LYS A 9 -46.77 -24.00 -14.51
N LEU A 10 -47.84 -24.68 -14.10
CA LEU A 10 -47.82 -26.04 -13.58
C LEU A 10 -47.13 -26.95 -14.60
N ARG A 11 -45.97 -27.49 -14.24
CA ARG A 11 -45.52 -28.80 -14.74
C ARG A 11 -45.37 -29.71 -13.55
N HIS A 12 -46.34 -30.62 -13.42
CA HIS A 12 -46.25 -31.80 -12.59
C HIS A 12 -44.95 -32.54 -12.94
N TYR A 13 -43.94 -32.39 -12.10
CA TYR A 13 -42.81 -33.31 -12.06
C TYR A 13 -42.94 -34.14 -10.80
N LYS A 14 -42.88 -35.46 -11.00
CA LYS A 14 -42.99 -36.51 -9.98
C LYS A 14 -42.36 -36.06 -8.66
N ARG A 15 -43.16 -36.00 -7.60
CA ARG A 15 -42.67 -36.10 -6.22
C ARG A 15 -41.95 -37.43 -6.11
N VAL A 16 -40.63 -37.39 -6.15
CA VAL A 16 -39.83 -38.46 -5.57
C VAL A 16 -39.91 -38.22 -4.06
N CYS A 17 -40.85 -38.93 -3.44
CA CYS A 17 -40.92 -39.04 -1.99
C CYS A 17 -39.63 -39.72 -1.53
N TYR A 18 -38.65 -38.94 -1.09
CA TYR A 18 -37.55 -39.48 -0.32
C TYR A 18 -38.05 -39.69 1.11
N SER A 19 -38.33 -40.97 1.38
CA SER A 19 -38.18 -41.68 2.64
C SER A 19 -38.05 -40.81 3.90
N THR A 20 -39.12 -40.80 4.68
CA THR A 20 -39.12 -40.54 6.12
C THR A 20 -38.29 -41.61 6.83
N LEU A 21 -36.99 -41.35 7.00
CA LEU A 21 -36.17 -42.00 8.01
C LEU A 21 -35.37 -40.92 8.74
N VAL A 22 -35.93 -40.45 9.84
CA VAL A 22 -35.17 -39.79 10.91
C VAL A 22 -34.37 -40.90 11.60
N PRO A 23 -33.03 -40.78 11.63
CA PRO A 23 -32.40 -40.83 12.93
C PRO A 23 -31.31 -39.76 13.16
N SER A 24 -31.22 -39.47 14.46
CA SER A 24 -30.21 -38.76 15.26
C SER A 24 -29.95 -37.28 14.98
N ASP A 25 -29.98 -36.51 16.07
CA ASP A 25 -29.53 -35.13 16.24
C ASP A 25 -28.00 -34.96 15.99
N GLU A 26 -27.44 -35.71 15.05
CA GLU A 26 -26.01 -35.88 14.88
C GLU A 26 -25.46 -34.92 13.82
N VAL A 27 -24.42 -34.17 14.20
CA VAL A 27 -23.67 -33.31 13.30
C VAL A 27 -22.74 -34.19 12.48
N THR A 28 -22.85 -34.08 11.15
CA THR A 28 -22.09 -34.94 10.22
C THR A 28 -21.16 -34.11 9.34
N ILE A 29 -19.98 -34.65 9.07
CA ILE A 29 -19.00 -34.06 8.17
C ILE A 29 -18.92 -34.94 6.92
N ASN A 30 -19.07 -34.33 5.75
CA ASN A 30 -18.94 -35.03 4.46
C ASN A 30 -17.99 -34.26 3.53
N TYR A 31 -17.11 -34.95 2.82
CA TYR A 31 -16.21 -34.32 1.86
C TYR A 31 -16.85 -34.26 0.47
N ARG A 32 -17.15 -33.05 -0.01
CA ARG A 32 -17.63 -32.83 -1.38
C ARG A 32 -16.58 -32.05 -2.15
N HIS A 33 -16.12 -32.61 -3.27
CA HIS A 33 -15.07 -32.01 -4.11
C HIS A 33 -13.77 -31.66 -3.33
N GLY A 34 -13.42 -32.45 -2.30
CA GLY A 34 -12.24 -32.22 -1.47
C GLY A 34 -12.39 -31.17 -0.37
N LEU A 35 -13.56 -30.53 -0.24
CA LEU A 35 -13.87 -29.61 0.85
C LEU A 35 -14.77 -30.29 1.89
N PRO A 36 -14.52 -30.10 3.20
CA PRO A 36 -15.43 -30.57 4.24
C PRO A 36 -16.71 -29.72 4.25
N VAL A 37 -17.84 -30.42 4.22
CA VAL A 37 -19.18 -29.88 4.38
C VAL A 37 -19.71 -30.36 5.72
N ILE A 38 -19.82 -29.43 6.67
CA ILE A 38 -20.30 -29.71 8.03
C ILE A 38 -21.80 -29.45 8.05
N THR A 39 -22.59 -30.48 8.34
CA THR A 39 -24.04 -30.40 8.43
C THR A 39 -24.44 -30.28 9.90
N VAL A 40 -25.01 -29.13 10.26
CA VAL A 40 -25.44 -28.80 11.63
C VAL A 40 -26.94 -28.56 11.67
N MET A 41 -27.60 -29.07 12.70
CA MET A 41 -29.00 -28.74 13.02
C MET A 41 -29.04 -27.37 13.71
N LEU A 42 -29.70 -26.38 13.12
CA LEU A 42 -29.84 -25.07 13.77
C LEU A 42 -31.05 -25.05 14.73
N PRO A 43 -30.88 -24.53 15.97
CA PRO A 43 -31.86 -24.69 17.04
C PRO A 43 -33.18 -23.94 16.79
N SER A 44 -33.16 -22.77 16.16
CA SER A 44 -34.37 -21.94 16.02
C SER A 44 -35.39 -22.52 15.05
N ARG A 45 -34.92 -23.05 13.91
CA ARG A 45 -35.79 -23.57 12.83
C ARG A 45 -35.85 -25.08 12.77
N LYS A 46 -34.96 -25.78 13.49
CA LYS A 46 -34.79 -27.24 13.41
C LYS A 46 -34.54 -27.71 11.97
N GLU A 47 -33.83 -26.90 11.18
CA GLU A 47 -33.43 -27.21 9.81
C GLU A 47 -31.96 -27.63 9.77
N ARG A 48 -31.61 -28.49 8.81
CA ARG A 48 -30.21 -28.91 8.55
C ARG A 48 -29.55 -27.87 7.65
N CYS A 49 -28.58 -27.14 8.19
CA CYS A 49 -27.75 -26.24 7.41
C CYS A 49 -26.39 -26.87 7.12
N GLN A 50 -25.93 -26.69 5.88
CA GLN A 50 -24.65 -27.21 5.41
C GLN A 50 -23.67 -26.07 5.25
N PHE A 51 -22.53 -26.18 5.93
CA PHE A 51 -21.46 -25.19 5.90
C PHE A 51 -20.26 -25.78 5.17
N THR A 52 -19.92 -25.20 4.03
CA THR A 52 -18.70 -25.57 3.29
C THR A 52 -17.53 -24.77 3.84
N VAL A 53 -16.56 -25.45 4.43
CA VAL A 53 -15.38 -24.82 5.04
C VAL A 53 -14.14 -25.02 4.16
N LYS A 54 -13.19 -24.08 4.20
CA LYS A 54 -11.91 -24.17 3.49
C LYS A 54 -10.80 -24.37 4.52
N PRO A 55 -10.36 -25.62 4.79
CA PRO A 55 -9.60 -25.94 5.99
C PRO A 55 -8.33 -25.11 6.24
N MET A 56 -7.65 -24.69 5.17
CA MET A 56 -6.40 -23.91 5.22
C MET A 56 -6.61 -22.39 5.32
N LEU A 57 -7.83 -21.91 5.04
CA LEU A 57 -8.14 -20.48 4.97
C LEU A 57 -9.09 -20.04 6.09
N THR A 58 -9.95 -20.94 6.56
CA THR A 58 -10.95 -20.63 7.60
C THR A 58 -10.44 -21.04 8.97
N THR A 59 -10.69 -20.17 9.94
CA THR A 59 -10.48 -20.46 11.37
C THR A 59 -11.78 -20.95 12.01
N VAL A 60 -11.65 -21.63 13.16
CA VAL A 60 -12.79 -22.04 13.96
C VAL A 60 -13.67 -20.84 14.35
N GLY A 61 -13.05 -19.70 14.65
CA GLY A 61 -13.77 -18.46 14.96
C GLY A 61 -14.64 -17.97 13.80
N THR A 62 -14.10 -17.96 12.57
CA THR A 62 -14.89 -17.60 11.39
C THR A 62 -16.05 -18.56 11.15
N PHE A 63 -15.82 -19.87 11.33
CA PHE A 63 -16.86 -20.89 11.18
C PHE A 63 -17.99 -20.72 12.22
N LEU A 64 -17.65 -20.47 13.48
CA LEU A 64 -18.64 -20.21 14.54
C LEU A 64 -19.42 -18.92 14.27
N GLN A 65 -18.77 -17.88 13.76
CA GLN A 65 -19.43 -16.65 13.35
C GLN A 65 -20.41 -16.88 12.20
N ASP A 66 -20.07 -17.76 11.24
CA ASP A 66 -20.97 -18.08 10.14
C ASP A 66 -22.21 -18.83 10.62
N ILE A 67 -22.07 -19.74 11.60
CA ILE A 67 -23.20 -20.40 12.28
C ILE A 67 -24.10 -19.36 12.99
N GLN A 68 -23.51 -18.44 13.75
CA GLN A 68 -24.25 -17.39 14.47
C GLN A 68 -24.94 -16.39 13.53
N LYS A 69 -24.34 -16.11 12.37
CA LYS A 69 -24.96 -15.24 11.36
C LYS A 69 -26.17 -15.89 10.70
N GLU A 70 -26.13 -17.21 10.49
CA GLU A 70 -27.22 -17.97 9.89
C GLU A 70 -28.42 -18.11 10.85
N ASP A 71 -28.16 -18.39 12.13
CA ASP A 71 -29.20 -18.46 13.16
C ASP A 71 -28.93 -17.48 14.31
N LYS A 72 -29.67 -16.36 14.29
CA LYS A 72 -29.61 -15.32 15.33
C LYS A 72 -30.13 -15.78 16.70
N GLY A 73 -30.76 -16.96 16.80
CA GLY A 73 -31.15 -17.57 18.08
C GLY A 73 -30.00 -18.30 18.79
N ILE A 74 -28.81 -18.35 18.19
CA ILE A 74 -27.61 -18.90 18.81
C ILE A 74 -26.91 -17.78 19.59
N GLU A 75 -27.00 -17.82 20.91
CA GLU A 75 -26.33 -16.86 21.79
C GLU A 75 -24.86 -17.25 22.01
N LYS A 76 -24.59 -18.56 22.10
CA LYS A 76 -23.26 -19.09 22.40
C LYS A 76 -22.96 -20.31 21.55
N ALA A 77 -21.84 -20.27 20.82
CA ALA A 77 -21.34 -21.42 20.05
C ALA A 77 -19.86 -21.61 20.35
N GLU A 78 -19.49 -22.79 20.82
CA GLU A 78 -18.12 -23.11 21.23
C GLU A 78 -17.75 -24.53 20.78
N ILE A 79 -16.46 -24.75 20.54
CA ILE A 79 -15.93 -26.07 20.16
C ILE A 79 -14.98 -26.55 21.26
N PHE A 80 -15.15 -27.81 21.65
CA PHE A 80 -14.36 -28.50 22.66
C PHE A 80 -13.72 -29.75 22.07
N THR A 81 -12.54 -30.11 22.58
CA THR A 81 -11.94 -31.42 22.35
C THR A 81 -12.74 -32.50 23.07
N ASN A 82 -12.58 -33.77 22.69
CA ASN A 82 -13.23 -34.87 23.42
C ASN A 82 -12.90 -34.86 24.93
N ASP A 83 -11.69 -34.39 25.28
CA ASP A 83 -11.18 -34.24 26.65
C ASP A 83 -11.80 -33.06 27.44
N GLY A 84 -12.68 -32.26 26.83
CA GLY A 84 -13.35 -31.13 27.48
C GLY A 84 -12.59 -29.81 27.44
N SER A 85 -11.40 -29.76 26.83
CA SER A 85 -10.65 -28.52 26.61
C SER A 85 -11.27 -27.66 25.51
N LYS A 86 -11.42 -26.36 25.73
CA LYS A 86 -11.94 -25.41 24.73
C LYS A 86 -10.91 -25.16 23.62
N ILE A 87 -11.34 -25.26 22.36
CA ILE A 87 -10.50 -24.99 21.20
C ILE A 87 -10.51 -23.48 20.91
N SER A 88 -9.32 -22.92 20.67
CA SER A 88 -9.16 -21.49 20.37
C SER A 88 -9.86 -21.08 19.07
N THR A 89 -10.44 -19.88 19.06
CA THR A 89 -11.08 -19.31 17.86
C THR A 89 -10.08 -19.04 16.74
N LYS A 90 -8.79 -18.91 17.04
CA LYS A 90 -7.73 -18.72 16.03
C LYS A 90 -7.24 -20.03 15.40
N THR A 91 -7.63 -21.18 15.95
CA THR A 91 -7.22 -22.48 15.40
C THR A 91 -7.78 -22.65 13.99
N LEU A 92 -6.96 -23.14 13.06
CA LEU A 92 -7.40 -23.45 11.70
C LEU A 92 -8.34 -24.65 11.71
N VAL A 93 -9.33 -24.64 10.82
CA VAL A 93 -10.29 -25.74 10.70
C VAL A 93 -9.60 -27.04 10.28
N GLU A 94 -8.49 -27.01 9.53
CA GLU A 94 -7.71 -28.23 9.22
C GLU A 94 -7.20 -28.93 10.49
N MET A 95 -6.71 -28.17 11.48
CA MET A 95 -6.24 -28.75 12.76
C MET A 95 -7.39 -29.32 13.58
N LEU A 96 -8.57 -28.71 13.50
CA LEU A 96 -9.79 -29.22 14.13
C LEU A 96 -10.21 -30.56 13.50
N LEU A 97 -10.12 -30.68 12.18
CA LEU A 97 -10.51 -31.89 11.43
C LEU A 97 -9.51 -33.05 11.54
N MET A 98 -8.44 -32.92 12.34
CA MET A 98 -7.53 -34.04 12.60
C MET A 98 -8.05 -34.98 13.70
N ASN A 99 -8.92 -34.50 14.58
CA ASN A 99 -9.45 -35.25 15.71
C ASN A 99 -10.97 -35.05 15.84
N ASP A 100 -11.64 -36.01 16.48
CA ASP A 100 -13.04 -35.85 16.85
C ASP A 100 -13.21 -34.72 17.88
N PHE A 101 -14.29 -33.95 17.73
CA PHE A 101 -14.56 -32.78 18.58
C PHE A 101 -16.04 -32.68 18.97
N LYS A 102 -16.31 -31.88 19.99
CA LYS A 102 -17.65 -31.59 20.50
C LYS A 102 -18.02 -30.15 20.15
N LEU A 103 -19.11 -29.98 19.42
CA LEU A 103 -19.68 -28.68 19.09
C LEU A 103 -20.80 -28.38 20.08
N VAL A 104 -20.69 -27.28 20.82
CA VAL A 104 -21.69 -26.85 21.81
C VAL A 104 -22.40 -25.62 21.29
N ILE A 105 -23.70 -25.71 21.06
CA ILE A 105 -24.56 -24.61 20.61
C ILE A 105 -25.62 -24.38 21.70
N ASN A 106 -25.57 -23.22 22.34
CA ASN A 106 -26.33 -22.90 23.55
C ASN A 106 -26.11 -24.00 24.62
N ASP A 107 -27.11 -24.82 24.92
CA ASP A 107 -27.04 -25.93 25.88
C ASP A 107 -27.00 -27.32 25.21
N MET A 108 -26.96 -27.37 23.88
CA MET A 108 -26.93 -28.62 23.10
C MET A 108 -25.48 -29.00 22.78
N THR A 109 -25.07 -30.21 23.15
CA THR A 109 -23.74 -30.75 22.86
C THR A 109 -23.80 -31.78 21.73
N TYR A 110 -23.12 -31.52 20.62
CA TYR A 110 -23.02 -32.41 19.47
C TYR A 110 -21.64 -33.05 19.41
N SER A 111 -21.57 -34.38 19.42
CA SER A 111 -20.31 -35.10 19.19
C SER A 111 -20.11 -35.28 17.68
N VAL A 112 -19.04 -34.70 17.13
CA VAL A 112 -18.74 -34.74 15.70
C VAL A 112 -17.62 -35.72 15.45
N LYS A 113 -17.90 -36.79 14.71
CA LYS A 113 -16.89 -37.75 14.24
C LYS A 113 -16.35 -37.31 12.89
N VAL A 114 -15.04 -37.15 12.78
CA VAL A 114 -14.40 -36.74 11.53
C VAL A 114 -14.15 -37.97 10.66
N PRO A 115 -14.61 -38.00 9.39
CA PRO A 115 -14.29 -39.08 8.48
C PRO A 115 -12.78 -39.15 8.25
N ILE A 116 -12.21 -40.36 8.30
CA ILE A 116 -10.81 -40.59 7.95
C ILE A 116 -10.64 -40.19 6.49
N LYS A 117 -9.78 -39.20 6.20
CA LYS A 117 -9.37 -38.90 4.82
C LYS A 117 -8.63 -40.13 4.29
N ASP A 118 -9.23 -40.84 3.33
CA ASP A 118 -8.51 -41.85 2.55
C ASP A 118 -7.32 -41.14 1.90
N LYS A 119 -6.10 -41.54 2.30
CA LYS A 119 -4.89 -41.13 1.62
C LYS A 119 -4.95 -41.78 0.24
N LEU A 120 -5.47 -41.05 -0.75
CA LEU A 120 -5.38 -41.44 -2.15
C LEU A 120 -3.93 -41.85 -2.45
N SER A 121 -3.77 -43.00 -3.11
CA SER A 121 -2.47 -43.57 -3.52
C SER A 121 -1.57 -42.46 -4.09
N SER A 122 -0.32 -42.39 -3.60
CA SER A 122 0.59 -41.26 -3.83
C SER A 122 0.80 -40.91 -5.30
N GLU A 123 0.64 -41.87 -6.21
CA GLU A 123 0.76 -41.68 -7.66
C GLU A 123 -0.44 -40.90 -8.26
N HIS A 124 -1.65 -41.14 -7.77
CA HIS A 124 -2.85 -40.42 -8.24
C HIS A 124 -2.94 -39.00 -7.63
N ALA A 125 -2.23 -38.76 -6.52
CA ALA A 125 -2.13 -37.44 -5.91
C ALA A 125 -1.29 -36.47 -6.77
N THR A 126 -0.19 -36.95 -7.34
CA THR A 126 0.71 -36.15 -8.19
C THR A 126 0.06 -35.75 -9.52
N GLU A 127 -0.61 -36.67 -10.21
CA GLU A 127 -1.31 -36.36 -11.47
C GLU A 127 -2.43 -35.33 -11.27
N MET A 128 -3.18 -35.45 -10.16
CA MET A 128 -4.24 -34.51 -9.80
C MET A 128 -3.69 -33.13 -9.42
N GLU A 129 -2.49 -33.07 -8.83
CA GLU A 129 -1.81 -31.82 -8.49
C GLU A 129 -1.35 -31.08 -9.75
N ASP A 130 -0.82 -31.80 -10.73
CA ASP A 130 -0.46 -31.23 -12.04
C ASP A 130 -1.68 -30.64 -12.75
N VAL A 131 -2.80 -31.38 -12.79
CA VAL A 131 -4.06 -30.88 -13.38
C VAL A 131 -4.57 -29.64 -12.63
N LYS A 132 -4.52 -29.62 -11.29
CA LYS A 132 -4.89 -28.44 -10.49
C LYS A 132 -3.99 -27.24 -10.80
N SER A 133 -2.68 -27.47 -10.94
CA SER A 133 -1.72 -26.40 -11.28
C SER A 133 -2.01 -25.80 -12.66
N LEU A 134 -2.35 -26.62 -13.65
CA LEU A 134 -2.73 -26.18 -14.99
C LEU A 134 -4.04 -25.37 -14.97
N VAL A 135 -5.06 -25.86 -14.26
CA VAL A 135 -6.32 -25.14 -14.09
C VAL A 135 -6.09 -23.80 -13.39
N GLN A 136 -5.23 -23.75 -12.38
CA GLN A 136 -4.91 -22.51 -11.68
C GLN A 136 -4.14 -21.53 -12.57
N ARG A 137 -3.18 -22.00 -13.38
CA ARG A 137 -2.50 -21.17 -14.38
C ARG A 137 -3.49 -20.60 -15.40
N LEU A 138 -4.42 -21.41 -15.89
CA LEU A 138 -5.44 -20.98 -16.84
C LEU A 138 -6.43 -20.00 -16.21
N PHE A 139 -6.88 -20.25 -14.98
CA PHE A 139 -7.73 -19.33 -14.22
C PHE A 139 -7.04 -17.98 -14.00
N THR A 140 -5.74 -18.02 -13.67
CA THR A 140 -4.93 -16.82 -13.49
C THR A 140 -4.75 -16.07 -14.81
N ALA A 141 -4.52 -16.77 -15.92
CA ALA A 141 -4.40 -16.17 -17.25
C ALA A 141 -5.71 -15.51 -17.72
N LEU A 142 -6.86 -16.16 -17.50
CA LEU A 142 -8.17 -15.64 -17.87
C LEU A 142 -8.57 -14.41 -17.05
N HIS A 143 -8.26 -14.38 -15.75
CA HIS A 143 -8.60 -13.26 -14.86
C HIS A 143 -7.46 -12.24 -14.71
N LEU A 144 -6.35 -12.40 -15.43
CA LEU A 144 -5.19 -11.52 -15.31
C LEU A 144 -5.59 -10.08 -15.62
N GLU A 145 -6.26 -9.84 -16.75
CA GLU A 145 -6.64 -8.50 -17.20
C GLU A 145 -7.49 -7.75 -16.17
N ASP A 146 -8.54 -8.40 -15.63
CA ASP A 146 -9.41 -7.80 -14.62
C ASP A 146 -8.67 -7.46 -13.31
N HIS A 147 -7.79 -8.36 -12.86
CA HIS A 147 -6.98 -8.11 -11.67
C HIS A 147 -5.95 -7.00 -11.90
N GLN A 148 -5.35 -6.92 -13.08
CA GLN A 148 -4.40 -5.87 -13.43
C GLN A 148 -5.10 -4.51 -13.51
N ILE A 149 -6.26 -4.41 -14.16
CA ILE A 149 -7.02 -3.14 -14.26
C ILE A 149 -7.42 -2.64 -12.87
N LYS A 150 -7.86 -3.53 -11.97
CA LYS A 150 -8.17 -3.17 -10.59
C LYS A 150 -6.95 -2.65 -9.86
N ARG A 151 -5.81 -3.34 -9.98
CA ARG A 151 -4.55 -2.94 -9.35
C ARG A 151 -4.01 -1.62 -9.90
N GLU A 152 -4.08 -1.38 -11.21
CA GLU A 152 -3.71 -0.10 -11.82
C GLU A 152 -4.57 1.04 -11.27
N ARG A 153 -5.90 0.84 -11.19
CA ARG A 153 -6.81 1.85 -10.62
C ARG A 153 -6.49 2.14 -9.15
N GLU A 154 -6.24 1.11 -8.34
CA GLU A 154 -5.85 1.30 -6.94
C GLU A 154 -4.52 2.08 -6.80
N LEU A 155 -3.54 1.78 -7.65
CA LEU A 155 -2.25 2.50 -7.67
C LEU A 155 -2.42 3.96 -8.12
N LEU A 156 -3.24 4.22 -9.14
CA LEU A 156 -3.55 5.57 -9.59
C LEU A 156 -4.25 6.38 -8.50
N LEU A 157 -5.25 5.80 -7.83
CA LEU A 157 -5.94 6.46 -6.72
C LEU A 157 -5.00 6.79 -5.56
N LYS A 158 -4.08 5.87 -5.23
CA LYS A 158 -3.04 6.13 -4.23
C LYS A 158 -2.12 7.27 -4.68
N LEU A 159 -1.66 7.27 -5.93
CA LEU A 159 -0.82 8.34 -6.47
C LEU A 159 -1.49 9.70 -6.42
N ASP A 160 -2.76 9.78 -6.82
CA ASP A 160 -3.52 11.02 -6.78
C ASP A 160 -3.64 11.53 -5.35
N HIS A 161 -3.92 10.64 -4.38
CA HIS A 161 -3.97 11.01 -2.97
C HIS A 161 -2.61 11.49 -2.42
N LEU A 162 -1.52 10.80 -2.75
CA LEU A 162 -0.16 11.19 -2.35
C LEU A 162 0.22 12.54 -2.98
N LYS A 163 -0.09 12.75 -4.25
CA LYS A 163 0.12 14.03 -4.96
C LYS A 163 -0.66 15.15 -4.29
N GLU A 164 -1.92 14.92 -3.96
CA GLU A 164 -2.77 15.91 -3.28
C GLU A 164 -2.18 16.33 -1.93
N GLN A 165 -1.69 15.37 -1.13
CA GLN A 165 -1.00 15.66 0.11
C GLN A 165 0.32 16.40 -0.10
N LEU A 166 1.01 16.20 -1.23
CA LEU A 166 2.30 16.82 -1.53
C LEU A 166 2.18 18.28 -2.00
N ILE A 167 1.06 18.67 -2.62
CA ILE A 167 0.79 20.03 -3.11
C ILE A 167 1.13 21.13 -2.09
N PRO A 168 0.63 21.12 -0.83
CA PRO A 168 0.93 22.18 0.13
C PRO A 168 2.43 22.28 0.45
N PHE A 169 3.14 21.15 0.47
CA PHE A 169 4.58 21.09 0.70
C PHE A 169 5.36 21.70 -0.47
N GLU A 170 4.96 21.39 -1.70
CA GLU A 170 5.56 21.98 -2.91
C GLU A 170 5.28 23.47 -3.04
N GLN A 171 4.07 23.92 -2.74
CA GLN A 171 3.73 25.34 -2.72
C GLN A 171 4.60 26.10 -1.72
N MET A 172 4.82 25.53 -0.52
CA MET A 172 5.67 26.15 0.48
C MET A 172 7.14 26.20 0.03
N LYS A 173 7.66 25.11 -0.53
CA LYS A 173 8.99 25.06 -1.15
C LYS A 173 9.14 26.13 -2.23
N ALA A 174 8.18 26.25 -3.14
CA ALA A 174 8.17 27.23 -4.21
C ALA A 174 8.15 28.68 -3.70
N ARG A 175 7.43 28.96 -2.60
CA ARG A 175 7.45 30.29 -1.96
C ARG A 175 8.83 30.62 -1.38
N ILE A 176 9.52 29.64 -0.80
CA ILE A 176 10.87 29.83 -0.24
C ILE A 176 11.88 30.05 -1.36
N THR A 177 11.87 29.22 -2.42
CA THR A 177 12.77 29.38 -3.56
C THR A 177 12.57 30.73 -4.24
N LYS A 178 11.33 31.16 -4.49
CA LYS A 178 11.04 32.48 -5.08
C LYS A 178 11.56 33.63 -4.22
N SER A 179 11.42 33.52 -2.89
CA SER A 179 11.91 34.54 -1.96
C SER A 179 13.44 34.60 -1.90
N ALA A 180 14.11 33.44 -2.00
CA ALA A 180 15.56 33.35 -2.07
C ALA A 180 16.07 33.94 -3.39
N ASP A 181 15.47 33.56 -4.52
CA ASP A 181 15.80 34.09 -5.85
C ASP A 181 15.68 35.61 -5.92
N ALA A 182 14.58 36.17 -5.38
CA ALA A 182 14.42 37.62 -5.34
C ALA A 182 15.46 38.33 -4.45
N ARG A 183 16.03 37.66 -3.43
CA ARG A 183 17.12 38.22 -2.62
C ARG A 183 18.44 38.14 -3.36
N THR A 184 18.77 37.00 -3.95
CA THR A 184 20.02 36.82 -4.70
C THR A 184 20.05 37.74 -5.92
N SER A 185 18.96 37.82 -6.68
CA SER A 185 18.87 38.75 -7.81
C SER A 185 19.03 40.21 -7.38
N ARG A 186 18.45 40.61 -6.24
CA ARG A 186 18.68 41.97 -5.70
C ARG A 186 20.13 42.20 -5.32
N LEU A 187 20.78 41.24 -4.68
CA LEU A 187 22.20 41.34 -4.35
C LEU A 187 23.08 41.43 -5.61
N LEU A 188 22.75 40.68 -6.66
CA LEU A 188 23.44 40.77 -7.96
C LEU A 188 23.25 42.16 -8.59
N TRP A 189 22.02 42.68 -8.61
CA TRP A 189 21.75 44.03 -9.12
C TRP A 189 22.44 45.12 -8.30
N ILE A 190 22.50 44.98 -6.98
CA ILE A 190 23.25 45.88 -6.10
C ILE A 190 24.75 45.80 -6.39
N GLY A 191 25.30 44.60 -6.55
CA GLY A 191 26.71 44.40 -6.93
C GLY A 191 27.02 45.03 -8.28
N LEU A 192 26.15 44.87 -9.27
CA LEU A 192 26.29 45.49 -10.59
C LEU A 192 26.21 47.02 -10.51
N ALA A 193 25.26 47.56 -9.75
CA ALA A 193 25.13 48.99 -9.53
C ALA A 193 26.37 49.57 -8.83
N LEU A 194 26.88 48.89 -7.80
CA LEU A 194 28.07 49.30 -7.07
C LEU A 194 29.31 49.30 -7.97
N MET A 195 29.52 48.26 -8.78
CA MET A 195 30.63 48.20 -9.74
C MET A 195 30.51 49.29 -10.81
N SER A 196 29.30 49.58 -11.28
CA SER A 196 29.04 50.66 -12.25
C SER A 196 29.29 52.04 -11.63
N THR A 197 28.82 52.30 -10.42
CA THR A 197 29.08 53.55 -9.69
C THR A 197 30.57 53.72 -9.37
N GLN A 198 31.25 52.65 -8.97
CA GLN A 198 32.70 52.67 -8.73
C GLN A 198 33.46 53.07 -10.00
N GLY A 199 33.14 52.45 -11.14
CA GLY A 199 33.76 52.79 -12.43
C GLY A 199 33.47 54.23 -12.86
N GLY A 200 32.21 54.67 -12.74
CA GLY A 200 31.79 56.03 -13.10
C GLY A 200 32.41 57.12 -12.21
N ALA A 201 32.50 56.88 -10.90
CA ALA A 201 33.11 57.81 -9.95
C ALA A 201 34.60 57.97 -10.22
N LEU A 202 35.32 56.86 -10.46
CA LEU A 202 36.73 56.89 -10.82
C LEU A 202 36.94 57.63 -12.15
N ALA A 203 36.12 57.35 -13.17
CA ALA A 203 36.19 58.02 -14.46
C ALA A 203 35.98 59.54 -14.35
N TRP A 204 34.98 59.97 -13.58
CA TRP A 204 34.71 61.39 -13.34
C TRP A 204 35.87 62.08 -12.59
N LEU A 205 36.38 61.45 -11.52
CA LEU A 205 37.51 61.95 -10.75
C LEU A 205 38.77 62.10 -11.61
N THR A 206 39.05 61.13 -12.49
CA THR A 206 40.25 61.14 -13.36
C THR A 206 40.19 62.15 -14.50
N TRP A 207 39.00 62.56 -14.95
CA TRP A 207 38.88 63.46 -16.10
C TRP A 207 38.57 64.91 -15.72
N TRP A 208 37.85 65.14 -14.62
CA TRP A 208 37.39 66.49 -14.25
C TRP A 208 38.11 67.11 -13.06
N VAL A 209 38.65 66.31 -12.13
CA VAL A 209 39.09 66.82 -10.82
C VAL A 209 40.57 66.58 -10.55
N TYR A 210 41.07 65.37 -10.81
CA TYR A 210 42.44 64.97 -10.46
C TYR A 210 43.17 64.40 -11.68
N SER A 211 44.46 64.70 -11.80
CA SER A 211 45.34 64.03 -12.77
C SER A 211 45.55 62.56 -12.40
N TRP A 212 45.81 61.73 -13.42
CA TRP A 212 45.97 60.28 -13.28
C TRP A 212 47.02 59.87 -12.24
N ASP A 213 48.09 60.66 -12.08
CA ASP A 213 49.20 60.45 -11.12
C ASP A 213 48.73 60.35 -9.65
N ILE A 214 47.66 61.06 -9.28
CA ILE A 214 47.08 61.01 -7.91
C ILE A 214 46.12 59.83 -7.74
N MET A 215 45.48 59.37 -8.84
CA MET A 215 44.46 58.32 -8.82
C MET A 215 45.03 56.90 -8.93
N GLU A 216 46.25 56.76 -9.46
CA GLU A 216 46.95 55.47 -9.59
C GLU A 216 47.02 54.68 -8.27
N PRO A 217 47.53 55.23 -7.14
CA PRO A 217 47.58 54.48 -5.88
C PRO A 217 46.18 54.18 -5.31
N VAL A 218 45.21 55.07 -5.52
CA VAL A 218 43.83 54.90 -4.99
C VAL A 218 43.13 53.72 -5.66
N THR A 219 43.23 53.61 -6.98
CA THR A 219 42.64 52.49 -7.72
C THR A 219 43.30 51.15 -7.38
N TYR A 220 44.61 51.15 -7.13
CA TYR A 220 45.34 49.98 -6.66
C TYR A 220 44.80 49.48 -5.31
N PHE A 221 44.64 50.37 -4.33
CA PHE A 221 44.11 49.99 -3.01
C PHE A 221 42.66 49.49 -3.08
N ILE A 222 41.82 50.07 -3.93
CA ILE A 222 40.43 49.60 -4.12
C ILE A 222 40.41 48.20 -4.74
N THR A 223 41.23 47.97 -5.78
CA THR A 223 41.30 46.68 -6.47
C THR A 223 41.84 45.60 -5.54
N TYR A 224 42.94 45.87 -4.84
CA TYR A 224 43.51 44.97 -3.84
C TYR A 224 42.55 44.72 -2.68
N GLY A 225 41.85 45.75 -2.20
CA GLY A 225 40.85 45.65 -1.13
C GLY A 225 39.65 44.77 -1.52
N SER A 226 39.13 44.94 -2.74
CA SER A 226 38.05 44.08 -3.27
C SER A 226 38.49 42.62 -3.43
N ALA A 227 39.69 42.38 -3.97
CA ALA A 227 40.27 41.04 -4.06
C ALA A 227 40.44 40.39 -2.68
N MET A 228 40.92 41.15 -1.70
CA MET A 228 41.06 40.68 -0.32
C MET A 228 39.71 40.36 0.33
N ALA A 229 38.66 41.14 0.04
CA ALA A 229 37.30 40.86 0.51
C ALA A 229 36.73 39.57 -0.11
N PHE A 230 36.93 39.35 -1.41
CA PHE A 230 36.54 38.09 -2.08
C PHE A 230 37.29 36.90 -1.49
N TYR A 231 38.60 37.04 -1.23
CA TYR A 231 39.40 36.00 -0.62
C TYR A 231 38.97 35.71 0.84
N ALA A 232 38.69 36.74 1.64
CA ALA A 232 38.16 36.57 2.99
C ALA A 232 36.81 35.83 2.99
N TYR A 233 35.92 36.15 2.06
CA TYR A 233 34.66 35.43 1.88
C TYR A 233 34.89 33.95 1.52
N PHE A 234 35.83 33.67 0.62
CA PHE A 234 36.21 32.30 0.25
C PHE A 234 36.77 31.52 1.46
N VAL A 235 37.65 32.10 2.27
CA VAL A 235 38.23 31.45 3.47
C VAL A 235 37.14 31.12 4.50
N LEU A 236 36.19 32.04 4.71
CA LEU A 236 35.08 31.84 5.66
C LEU A 236 34.07 30.80 5.17
N THR A 237 33.79 30.77 3.86
CA THR A 237 32.73 29.93 3.28
C THR A 237 33.26 28.57 2.78
N LYS A 238 34.58 28.46 2.57
CA LYS A 238 35.33 27.32 2.00
C LYS A 238 34.76 26.79 0.68
N GLN A 239 34.18 27.67 -0.13
CA GLN A 239 33.52 27.31 -1.38
C GLN A 239 33.61 28.49 -2.34
N ASP A 240 33.82 28.21 -3.63
CA ASP A 240 33.85 29.24 -4.67
C ASP A 240 32.49 29.94 -4.76
N TYR A 241 32.49 31.24 -5.11
CA TYR A 241 31.26 32.01 -5.30
C TYR A 241 30.56 31.58 -6.61
N VAL A 242 29.93 30.42 -6.57
CA VAL A 242 29.16 29.85 -7.68
C VAL A 242 27.68 30.09 -7.37
N TYR A 243 27.00 30.83 -8.25
CA TYR A 243 25.61 31.27 -8.09
C TYR A 243 24.61 30.17 -7.65
N PRO A 244 24.61 28.96 -8.24
CA PRO A 244 23.74 27.86 -7.79
C PRO A 244 24.03 27.38 -6.35
N ASP A 245 25.30 27.24 -5.97
CA ASP A 245 25.67 26.67 -4.66
C ASP A 245 25.26 27.57 -3.48
N VAL A 246 25.41 28.89 -3.65
CA VAL A 246 24.99 29.87 -2.63
C VAL A 246 23.46 29.87 -2.47
N LYS A 247 22.74 29.72 -3.58
CA LYS A 247 21.27 29.62 -3.59
C LYS A 247 20.80 28.37 -2.87
N ASP A 248 21.41 27.22 -3.15
CA ASP A 248 21.04 25.95 -2.53
C ASP A 248 21.29 25.95 -1.03
N ARG A 249 22.42 26.52 -0.59
CA ARG A 249 22.73 26.65 0.85
C ARG A 249 21.78 27.59 1.58
N GLN A 250 21.47 28.75 0.99
CA GLN A 250 20.49 29.68 1.57
C GLN A 250 19.09 29.09 1.58
N PHE A 251 18.72 28.36 0.51
CA PHE A 251 17.47 27.64 0.44
C PHE A 251 17.38 26.60 1.56
N LEU A 252 18.40 25.75 1.73
CA LEU A 252 18.43 24.70 2.74
C LEU A 252 18.36 25.28 4.15
N HIS A 253 19.14 26.33 4.44
CA HIS A 253 19.13 26.99 5.74
C HIS A 253 17.77 27.65 6.03
N CYS A 254 17.17 28.35 5.05
CA CYS A 254 15.86 28.97 5.19
C CYS A 254 14.75 27.92 5.34
N PHE A 255 14.84 26.81 4.60
CA PHE A 255 13.93 25.68 4.64
C PHE A 255 13.93 25.03 6.02
N TYR A 256 15.10 24.65 6.57
CA TYR A 256 15.20 24.08 7.92
C TYR A 256 14.79 25.05 9.02
N ARG A 257 15.11 26.34 8.88
CA ARG A 257 14.68 27.34 9.86
C ARG A 257 13.16 27.52 9.86
N LYS A 258 12.54 27.56 8.68
CA LYS A 258 11.08 27.63 8.55
C LYS A 258 10.41 26.33 8.97
N SER A 259 11.00 25.18 8.69
CA SER A 259 10.41 23.90 9.09
C SER A 259 10.34 23.77 10.60
N LYS A 260 11.41 24.16 11.30
CA LYS A 260 11.43 24.26 12.78
C LYS A 260 10.42 25.27 13.32
N SER A 261 10.24 26.41 12.65
CA SER A 261 9.33 27.47 13.10
C SER A 261 7.85 27.18 12.85
N GLN A 262 7.51 26.35 11.86
CA GLN A 262 6.13 26.03 11.47
C GLN A 262 5.73 24.59 11.78
N TYR A 263 6.52 23.83 12.56
CA TYR A 263 6.28 22.41 12.83
C TYR A 263 6.04 21.60 11.55
N PHE A 264 6.79 21.92 10.50
CA PHE A 264 6.69 21.20 9.24
C PHE A 264 7.55 19.94 9.33
N ASP A 265 6.90 18.79 9.21
CA ASP A 265 7.57 17.50 9.26
C ASP A 265 8.28 17.21 7.93
N VAL A 266 9.59 17.48 7.90
CA VAL A 266 10.45 17.20 6.75
C VAL A 266 10.57 15.69 6.51
N GLU A 267 10.49 14.88 7.57
CA GLU A 267 10.51 13.42 7.42
C GLU A 267 9.24 12.94 6.74
N GLN A 268 8.08 13.50 7.11
CA GLN A 268 6.82 13.20 6.43
C GLN A 268 6.87 13.58 4.95
N TYR A 269 7.45 14.73 4.60
CA TYR A 269 7.63 15.12 3.20
C TYR A 269 8.52 14.15 2.42
N ASN A 270 9.65 13.74 3.01
CA ASN A 270 10.56 12.79 2.37
C ASN A 270 9.91 11.42 2.20
N LYS A 271 9.22 10.91 3.24
CA LYS A 271 8.45 9.67 3.17
C LYS A 271 7.39 9.74 2.09
N LEU A 272 6.59 10.81 2.04
CA LEU A 272 5.56 10.97 1.02
C LEU A 272 6.13 11.01 -0.41
N LYS A 273 7.34 11.57 -0.57
CA LYS A 273 8.05 11.60 -1.85
C LYS A 273 8.64 10.24 -2.22
N GLU A 274 9.13 9.48 -1.25
CA GLU A 274 9.59 8.10 -1.42
C GLU A 274 8.42 7.19 -1.79
N ASP A 275 7.31 7.25 -1.05
CA ASP A 275 6.08 6.49 -1.32
C ASP A 275 5.51 6.82 -2.71
N LEU A 276 5.58 8.09 -3.13
CA LEU A 276 5.16 8.51 -4.47
C LEU A 276 6.09 7.91 -5.53
N ALA A 277 7.40 7.94 -5.33
CA ALA A 277 8.36 7.34 -6.25
C ALA A 277 8.18 5.81 -6.36
N GLU A 278 7.95 5.13 -5.24
CA GLU A 278 7.65 3.69 -5.21
C GLU A 278 6.34 3.39 -5.94
N ALA A 279 5.28 4.18 -5.70
CA ALA A 279 4.01 4.02 -6.37
C ALA A 279 4.11 4.26 -7.89
N GLU A 280 4.85 5.29 -8.32
CA GLU A 280 5.12 5.55 -9.75
C GLU A 280 5.95 4.43 -10.38
N GLU A 281 6.95 3.90 -9.67
CA GLU A 281 7.75 2.78 -10.15
C GLU A 281 6.91 1.50 -10.25
N SER A 282 6.08 1.20 -9.26
CA SER A 282 5.18 0.04 -9.30
C SER A 282 4.17 0.13 -10.45
N LEU A 283 3.64 1.33 -10.73
CA LEU A 283 2.77 1.58 -11.88
C LEU A 283 3.55 1.42 -13.19
N ARG A 284 4.78 1.94 -13.27
CA ARG A 284 5.65 1.77 -14.43
C ARG A 284 5.94 0.29 -14.70
N ARG A 285 6.24 -0.49 -13.67
CA ARG A 285 6.44 -1.94 -13.72
C ARG A 285 5.16 -2.67 -14.14
N LEU A 286 3.98 -2.21 -13.75
CA LEU A 286 2.70 -2.80 -14.16
C LEU A 286 2.34 -2.46 -15.62
N ARG A 287 2.73 -1.26 -16.09
CA ARG A 287 2.51 -0.81 -17.47
C ARG A 287 3.51 -1.38 -18.48
N GLN A 288 4.73 -1.71 -18.06
CA GLN A 288 5.76 -2.35 -18.90
C GLN A 288 5.34 -3.71 -19.52
N PRO A 289 4.77 -4.69 -18.78
CA PRO A 289 4.35 -5.98 -19.34
C PRO A 289 3.18 -5.85 -20.32
N LEU A 290 2.36 -4.79 -20.19
CA LEU A 290 1.24 -4.52 -21.10
C LEU A 290 1.69 -4.17 -22.53
N HIS A 291 2.88 -3.61 -22.72
CA HIS A 291 3.43 -3.36 -24.06
C HIS A 291 4.03 -4.60 -24.74
N LEU A 292 4.33 -5.67 -23.98
CA LEU A 292 5.05 -6.84 -24.50
C LEU A 292 4.22 -8.13 -24.61
N ARG A 293 2.99 -8.21 -24.06
CA ARG A 293 2.17 -9.45 -24.06
C ARG A 293 2.97 -10.70 -23.62
N LEU A 294 3.96 -10.54 -22.74
CA LEU A 294 4.75 -11.66 -22.22
C LEU A 294 4.31 -12.00 -20.80
N PRO A 295 4.24 -13.30 -20.44
CA PRO A 295 3.96 -13.73 -19.09
C PRO A 295 4.98 -13.13 -18.11
N ILE A 296 4.49 -12.70 -16.94
CA ILE A 296 5.25 -12.07 -15.86
C ILE A 296 6.53 -12.88 -15.62
N GLN A 297 7.69 -12.26 -15.85
CA GLN A 297 8.96 -12.91 -15.60
C GLN A 297 9.17 -12.98 -14.09
N GLU A 298 9.13 -14.20 -13.55
CA GLU A 298 9.47 -14.47 -12.15
C GLU A 298 10.89 -13.97 -11.90
N ILE A 299 11.03 -13.11 -10.90
CA ILE A 299 12.32 -12.61 -10.43
C ILE A 299 13.00 -13.80 -9.76
N HIS A 300 14.04 -14.32 -10.40
CA HIS A 300 15.00 -15.17 -9.70
C HIS A 300 15.86 -14.25 -8.85
N ASP A 301 15.59 -14.20 -7.54
CA ASP A 301 16.59 -13.70 -6.60
C ASP A 301 17.84 -14.56 -6.77
N LYS A 302 18.98 -13.88 -6.93
CA LYS A 302 20.30 -14.48 -7.01
C LYS A 302 21.04 -14.04 -5.75
N ASP A 303 21.61 -15.04 -5.08
CA ASP A 303 22.43 -14.96 -3.87
C ASP A 303 23.46 -13.82 -3.87
#